data_AF-A0A7R9BH45-F1
#
_entry.id   AF-A0A7R9BH45-F1
#
_cell.length_a   1.000
_cell.length_b   1.000
_cell.length_c   1.000
_cell.angle_alpha   90.00
_cell.angle_beta   90.00
_cell.angle_gamma   90.00
#
_symmetry.space_group_name_H-M   'P 1'
#
loop_
_entity.id
_entity.type
_entity.pdbx_description
1 polymer ?
#
loop_
_entity_poly.entity_id
_entity_poly.type
_entity_poly.pdbx_seq_one_letter_code
_entity_poly.pdbx_strand_id
1 'polypeptide(L)'
;EAMPNPSLCRADGHGAEDAELGICLDKLNVTAGDSRDSEKRWRFFPFTPETHVSPDKMGKDFWFWDYIKYPYEEGPGCCSDTAISFHYVPAPHFYTLDYFVYHLRPFGRNMVYASLNSHVERNEQEESTQLQAVGSDVALLPAIPDRTKNEELVINQAAPEAAADGEKLKQDPQK
;
A
#
# COMPACT_ATOMS: atom_id res chain seq x y z
N GLU A 1 -6.70 -28.06 -1.44
CA GLU A 1 -5.92 -27.48 -0.32
C GLU A 1 -4.47 -27.34 -0.79
N ALA A 2 -3.86 -26.19 -0.56
CA ALA A 2 -2.58 -25.81 -1.19
C ALA A 2 -1.38 -26.03 -0.26
N MET A 3 -1.40 -25.41 0.91
CA MET A 3 -0.47 -25.77 1.98
C MET A 3 -1.06 -26.94 2.77
N PRO A 4 -0.26 -27.98 3.12
CA PRO A 4 1.21 -28.04 3.07
C PRO A 4 1.78 -28.78 1.83
N ASN A 5 1.07 -28.83 0.69
CA ASN A 5 1.50 -29.64 -0.46
C ASN A 5 2.79 -29.07 -1.12
N PRO A 6 3.96 -29.74 -0.98
CA PRO A 6 5.24 -29.23 -1.46
C PRO A 6 5.34 -29.21 -3.00
N SER A 7 4.47 -29.93 -3.71
CA SER A 7 4.40 -29.86 -5.18
C SER A 7 3.73 -28.57 -5.68
N LEU A 8 2.92 -27.93 -4.84
CA LEU A 8 2.22 -26.68 -5.16
C LEU A 8 2.95 -25.48 -4.53
N CYS A 9 3.24 -25.54 -3.24
CA CYS A 9 3.74 -24.40 -2.48
C CYS A 9 5.01 -24.79 -1.73
N ARG A 10 5.98 -23.87 -1.66
CA ARG A 10 7.23 -24.11 -0.93
C ARG A 10 6.96 -24.29 0.57
N ALA A 11 7.67 -25.25 1.21
CA ALA A 11 7.39 -25.67 2.59
C ALA A 11 8.61 -25.62 3.54
N ASP A 12 9.79 -25.24 3.04
CA ASP A 12 11.05 -25.29 3.80
C ASP A 12 11.35 -24.00 4.60
N GLY A 13 10.46 -23.00 4.55
CA GLY A 13 10.62 -21.72 5.24
C GLY A 13 11.71 -20.80 4.65
N HIS A 14 12.25 -21.15 3.48
CA HIS A 14 13.23 -20.36 2.75
C HIS A 14 12.59 -19.64 1.55
N GLY A 15 13.34 -18.73 0.92
CA GLY A 15 12.89 -17.95 -0.23
C GLY A 15 12.33 -16.57 0.15
N ALA A 16 11.92 -15.81 -0.87
CA ALA A 16 11.18 -14.56 -0.69
C ALA A 16 9.70 -14.90 -0.47
N GLU A 17 9.21 -14.69 0.75
CA GLU A 17 7.89 -15.14 1.20
C GLU A 17 6.74 -14.66 0.29
N ASP A 18 6.78 -13.40 -0.12
CA ASP A 18 5.79 -12.76 -0.99
C ASP A 18 5.80 -13.32 -2.43
N ALA A 19 7.00 -13.55 -2.98
CA ALA A 19 7.18 -14.17 -4.28
C ALA A 19 6.71 -15.63 -4.28
N GLU A 20 7.09 -16.41 -3.26
CA GLU A 20 6.70 -17.81 -3.10
C GLU A 20 5.19 -17.95 -2.87
N LEU A 21 4.58 -17.02 -2.13
CA LEU A 21 3.13 -16.94 -1.98
C LEU A 21 2.46 -16.68 -3.33
N GLY A 22 2.98 -15.75 -4.14
CA GLY A 22 2.49 -15.47 -5.49
C GLY A 22 2.56 -16.70 -6.41
N ILE A 23 3.68 -17.43 -6.40
CA ILE A 23 3.88 -18.66 -7.17
C ILE A 23 2.91 -19.75 -6.74
N CYS A 24 2.72 -19.92 -5.43
CA CYS A 24 1.76 -20.87 -4.87
C CYS A 24 0.33 -20.56 -5.34
N LEU A 25 -0.09 -19.29 -5.29
CA LEU A 25 -1.42 -18.85 -5.73
C LEU A 25 -1.62 -19.05 -7.24
N ASP A 26 -0.60 -18.78 -8.05
CA ASP A 26 -0.64 -19.01 -9.49
C ASP A 26 -0.83 -20.49 -9.85
N LYS A 27 -0.10 -21.40 -9.17
CA LYS A 27 -0.27 -22.86 -9.32
C LYS A 27 -1.65 -23.38 -8.92
N LEU A 28 -2.36 -22.64 -8.08
CA LEU A 28 -3.76 -22.93 -7.71
C LEU A 28 -4.76 -22.32 -8.68
N ASN A 29 -4.30 -21.69 -9.77
CA ASN A 29 -5.11 -20.92 -10.71
C ASN A 29 -5.86 -19.74 -10.04
N VAL A 30 -5.31 -19.15 -8.98
CA VAL A 30 -5.86 -17.94 -8.40
C VAL A 30 -5.54 -16.76 -9.33
N THR A 31 -6.59 -16.05 -9.76
CA THR A 31 -6.42 -14.91 -10.65
C THR A 31 -5.95 -13.69 -9.88
N ALA A 32 -4.77 -13.15 -10.22
CA ALA A 32 -4.29 -11.89 -9.68
C ALA A 32 -5.17 -10.71 -10.14
N GLY A 33 -5.63 -9.90 -9.19
CA GLY A 33 -6.39 -8.68 -9.47
C GLY A 33 -5.50 -7.57 -10.05
N ASP A 34 -6.09 -6.70 -10.89
CA ASP A 34 -5.42 -5.47 -11.35
C ASP A 34 -5.56 -4.39 -10.27
N SER A 35 -4.46 -4.11 -9.57
CA SER A 35 -4.43 -3.13 -8.48
C SER A 35 -4.13 -1.70 -8.96
N ARG A 36 -3.91 -1.47 -10.26
CA ARG A 36 -3.67 -0.14 -10.82
C ARG A 36 -4.91 0.75 -10.71
N ASP A 37 -4.71 2.06 -10.84
CA ASP A 37 -5.82 3.02 -10.84
C ASP A 37 -6.61 2.99 -12.17
N SER A 38 -7.61 3.88 -12.30
CA SER A 38 -8.43 4.01 -13.52
C SER A 38 -7.64 4.41 -14.76
N GLU A 39 -6.46 5.01 -14.59
CA GLU A 39 -5.55 5.42 -15.65
C GLU A 39 -4.46 4.38 -15.91
N LYS A 40 -4.55 3.20 -15.26
CA LYS A 40 -3.57 2.10 -15.36
C LYS A 40 -2.19 2.44 -14.79
N ARG A 41 -2.13 3.34 -13.80
CA ARG A 41 -0.92 3.66 -13.04
C ARG A 41 -0.83 2.82 -11.77
N TRP A 42 0.40 2.52 -11.35
CA TRP A 42 0.67 1.65 -10.21
C TRP A 42 0.33 2.33 -8.87
N ARG A 43 -0.12 1.54 -7.89
CA ARG A 43 -0.48 2.01 -6.53
C ARG A 43 0.28 1.34 -5.39
N PHE A 44 0.83 0.14 -5.61
CA PHE A 44 1.64 -0.59 -4.63
C PHE A 44 3.04 -0.73 -5.20
N PHE A 45 4.05 -0.26 -4.46
CA PHE A 45 5.41 -0.13 -4.96
C PHE A 45 6.39 -0.95 -4.09
N PRO A 46 7.15 -1.89 -4.68
CA PRO A 46 8.10 -2.73 -3.95
C PRO A 46 9.41 -2.01 -3.58
N PHE A 47 9.55 -0.73 -3.93
CA PHE A 47 10.72 0.09 -3.60
C PHE A 47 10.31 1.49 -3.13
N THR A 48 11.32 2.29 -2.80
CA THR A 48 11.13 3.66 -2.32
C THR A 48 10.52 4.55 -3.42
N PRO A 49 9.87 5.66 -3.04
CA PRO A 49 9.36 6.63 -4.02
C PRO A 49 10.45 7.14 -4.98
N GLU A 50 11.68 7.34 -4.48
CA GLU A 50 12.80 7.82 -5.29
C GLU A 50 13.12 6.88 -6.46
N THR A 51 13.12 5.56 -6.21
CA THR A 51 13.42 4.54 -7.23
C THR A 51 12.41 4.56 -8.38
N HIS A 52 11.16 4.92 -8.11
CA HIS A 52 10.10 4.91 -9.12
C HIS A 52 9.96 6.25 -9.85
N VAL A 53 10.03 7.36 -9.11
CA VAL A 53 9.83 8.72 -9.63
C VAL A 53 11.07 9.25 -10.36
N SER A 54 12.25 8.72 -10.06
CA SER A 54 13.48 9.10 -10.76
C SER A 54 13.71 8.17 -11.96
N PRO A 55 14.00 8.72 -13.16
CA PRO A 55 14.34 7.90 -14.31
C PRO A 55 15.64 7.11 -14.08
N ASP A 56 15.75 5.95 -14.72
CA ASP A 56 16.95 5.10 -14.81
C ASP A 56 17.50 4.58 -13.47
N LYS A 57 16.68 4.60 -12.40
CA LYS A 57 17.07 3.99 -11.10
C LYS A 57 16.95 2.48 -11.11
N MET A 58 16.07 1.90 -11.93
CA MET A 58 15.94 0.46 -12.08
C MET A 58 16.61 0.01 -13.38
N GLY A 59 17.84 -0.50 -13.26
CA GLY A 59 18.55 -1.08 -14.40
C GLY A 59 17.71 -2.14 -15.12
N LYS A 60 17.87 -2.29 -16.44
CA LYS A 60 17.03 -3.21 -17.24
C LYS A 60 17.24 -4.69 -16.92
N ASP A 61 18.38 -5.04 -16.32
CA ASP A 61 18.67 -6.40 -15.86
C ASP A 61 18.15 -6.71 -14.45
N PHE A 62 17.42 -5.77 -13.84
CA PHE A 62 16.89 -5.92 -12.49
C PHE A 62 15.72 -6.91 -12.44
N TRP A 63 15.71 -7.79 -11.44
CA TRP A 63 14.69 -8.86 -11.30
C TRP A 63 13.26 -8.34 -11.32
N PHE A 64 13.01 -7.09 -10.91
CA PHE A 64 11.70 -6.46 -10.94
C PHE A 64 10.99 -6.62 -12.29
N TRP A 65 11.74 -6.51 -13.39
CA TRP A 65 11.22 -6.64 -14.74
C TRP A 65 10.80 -8.07 -15.11
N ASP A 66 11.36 -9.09 -14.44
CA ASP A 66 10.97 -10.50 -14.64
C ASP A 66 9.63 -10.83 -13.94
N TYR A 67 9.22 -10.04 -12.94
CA TYR A 67 8.04 -10.30 -12.11
C TYR A 67 6.86 -9.36 -12.38
N ILE A 68 7.04 -8.37 -13.25
CA ILE A 68 6.00 -7.38 -13.51
C ILE A 68 5.02 -7.83 -14.61
N LYS A 69 3.73 -7.87 -14.27
CA LYS A 69 2.68 -8.33 -15.19
C LYS A 69 2.27 -7.29 -16.24
N TYR A 70 2.30 -6.01 -15.89
CA TYR A 70 1.82 -4.94 -16.77
C TYR A 70 2.96 -4.02 -17.20
N PRO A 71 2.80 -3.27 -18.32
CA PRO A 71 3.75 -2.25 -18.69
C PRO A 71 4.00 -1.28 -17.53
N TYR A 72 5.26 -0.90 -17.37
CA TYR A 72 5.70 -0.03 -16.29
C TYR A 72 6.53 1.11 -16.88
N GLU A 73 6.21 2.31 -16.44
CA GLU A 73 6.89 3.55 -16.83
C GLU A 73 7.69 4.04 -15.63
N GLU A 74 8.96 4.37 -15.84
CA GLU A 74 9.81 5.01 -14.83
C GLU A 74 9.68 6.54 -14.95
N GLY A 75 10.02 7.25 -13.88
CA GLY A 75 10.04 8.71 -13.90
C GLY A 75 8.71 9.34 -13.47
N PRO A 76 8.48 10.62 -13.77
CA PRO A 76 7.31 11.35 -13.28
C PRO A 76 5.94 10.76 -13.69
N GLY A 77 5.90 9.93 -14.74
CA GLY A 77 4.69 9.24 -15.20
C GLY A 77 4.38 7.92 -14.49
N CYS A 78 5.29 7.40 -13.66
CA CYS A 78 5.19 6.04 -13.10
C CYS A 78 3.94 5.77 -12.25
N CYS A 79 3.51 6.80 -11.55
CA CYS A 79 2.89 6.62 -10.25
C CYS A 79 1.51 7.25 -10.21
N SER A 80 0.56 6.52 -9.63
CA SER A 80 -0.79 7.03 -9.43
C SER A 80 -0.79 8.21 -8.47
N ASP A 81 -1.63 9.21 -8.73
CA ASP A 81 -1.92 10.27 -7.74
C ASP A 81 -2.64 9.71 -6.49
N THR A 82 -3.10 8.45 -6.58
CA THR A 82 -3.70 7.67 -5.49
C THR A 82 -2.82 6.49 -5.08
N ALA A 83 -1.50 6.63 -5.17
CA ALA A 83 -0.54 5.65 -4.66
C ALA A 83 -0.83 5.30 -3.18
N ILE A 84 -0.69 4.03 -2.82
CA ILE A 84 -1.11 3.46 -1.53
C ILE A 84 0.11 3.16 -0.64
N SER A 85 1.12 2.47 -1.17
CA SER A 85 2.27 2.08 -0.36
C SER A 85 3.57 1.98 -1.15
N PHE A 86 4.68 2.20 -0.44
CA PHE A 86 6.05 2.06 -0.90
C PHE A 86 6.83 1.22 0.11
N HIS A 87 7.66 0.31 -0.37
CA HIS A 87 8.50 -0.55 0.47
C HIS A 87 9.90 0.06 0.67
N TYR A 88 10.63 -0.42 1.67
CA TYR A 88 12.00 0.01 2.00
C TYR A 88 12.17 1.51 2.31
N VAL A 89 11.09 2.20 2.70
CA VAL A 89 11.14 3.62 3.05
C VAL A 89 11.82 3.79 4.42
N PRO A 90 12.94 4.53 4.53
CA PRO A 90 13.60 4.76 5.81
C PRO A 90 12.81 5.75 6.67
N ALA A 91 12.98 5.68 7.99
CA ALA A 91 12.25 6.52 8.94
C ALA A 91 12.25 8.04 8.61
N PRO A 92 13.37 8.68 8.22
CA PRO A 92 13.38 10.09 7.83
C PRO A 92 12.47 10.42 6.64
N HIS A 93 12.32 9.48 5.69
CA HIS A 93 11.48 9.68 4.51
C HIS A 93 10.00 9.64 4.87
N PHE A 94 9.58 8.87 5.88
CA PHE A 94 8.20 8.92 6.36
C PHE A 94 7.82 10.32 6.86
N TYR A 95 8.69 11.01 7.59
CA TYR A 95 8.43 12.40 8.01
C TYR A 95 8.37 13.38 6.83
N THR A 96 9.19 13.16 5.80
CA THR A 96 9.17 13.99 4.60
C THR A 96 7.89 13.77 3.79
N LEU A 97 7.47 12.51 3.63
CA LEU A 97 6.22 12.16 2.96
C LEU A 97 5.00 12.70 3.73
N ASP A 98 4.98 12.54 5.06
CA ASP A 98 3.94 13.09 5.92
C ASP A 98 3.83 14.62 5.76
N TYR A 99 4.97 15.32 5.77
CA TYR A 99 4.99 16.75 5.50
C TYR A 99 4.44 17.10 4.12
N PHE A 100 4.84 16.40 3.06
CA PHE A 100 4.37 16.69 1.71
C PHE A 100 2.90 16.37 1.45
N VAL A 101 2.38 15.30 2.08
CA VAL A 101 1.00 14.86 1.89
C VAL A 101 0.02 15.66 2.75
N TYR A 102 0.35 15.88 4.03
CA TYR A 102 -0.62 16.41 5.00
C TYR A 102 -0.36 17.87 5.40
N HIS A 103 0.88 18.34 5.34
CA HIS A 103 1.23 19.65 5.90
C HIS A 103 1.60 20.72 4.87
N LEU A 104 2.19 20.32 3.75
CA LEU A 104 2.61 21.23 2.69
C LEU A 104 1.37 21.79 1.97
N ARG A 105 1.25 23.12 1.95
CA ARG A 105 0.20 23.85 1.24
C ARG A 105 0.81 24.63 0.08
N PRO A 106 0.99 24.01 -1.10
CA PRO A 106 1.55 24.71 -2.25
C PRO A 106 0.63 25.86 -2.67
N PHE A 107 1.22 27.05 -2.84
CA PHE A 107 0.46 28.23 -3.25
C PHE A 107 -0.23 28.01 -4.61
N GLY A 108 -1.51 28.39 -4.72
CA GLY A 108 -2.28 28.29 -5.97
C GLY A 108 -2.82 26.90 -6.30
N ARG A 109 -2.73 25.92 -5.40
CA ARG A 109 -3.32 24.58 -5.56
C ARG A 109 -4.27 24.28 -4.39
N ASN A 110 -5.52 23.92 -4.70
CA ASN A 110 -6.44 23.37 -3.70
C ASN A 110 -6.15 21.88 -3.52
N MET A 111 -5.64 21.49 -2.36
CA MET A 111 -5.42 20.08 -2.01
C MET A 111 -6.77 19.40 -1.75
N VAL A 112 -7.05 18.31 -2.47
CA VAL A 112 -8.32 17.56 -2.37
C VAL A 112 -8.57 17.05 -0.94
N TYR A 113 -7.51 16.64 -0.22
CA TYR A 113 -7.60 16.19 1.17
C TYR A 113 -8.10 17.26 2.15
N ALA A 114 -7.66 18.51 2.00
CA ALA A 114 -8.18 19.62 2.82
C ALA A 114 -9.67 19.85 2.55
N SER A 115 -10.12 19.64 1.30
CA SER A 115 -11.53 19.73 0.94
C SER A 115 -12.35 18.57 1.51
N LEU A 116 -11.83 17.33 1.50
CA LEU A 116 -12.52 16.17 2.06
C LEU A 116 -12.69 16.29 3.57
N ASN A 117 -11.66 16.71 4.31
CA ASN A 117 -11.80 16.97 5.74
C ASN A 117 -12.85 18.04 6.01
N SER A 118 -12.88 19.13 5.22
CA SER A 118 -13.94 20.14 5.35
C SER A 118 -15.35 19.60 5.06
N HIS A 119 -15.49 18.55 4.26
CA HIS A 119 -16.79 17.91 3.99
C HIS A 119 -17.16 16.91 5.09
N VAL A 120 -16.19 16.15 5.60
CA VAL A 120 -16.39 15.25 6.76
C VAL A 120 -16.76 16.07 7.99
N GLU A 121 -15.99 17.12 8.31
CA GLU A 121 -16.28 18.03 9.42
C GLU A 121 -17.66 18.70 9.26
N ARG A 122 -18.04 19.10 8.04
CA ARG A 122 -19.39 19.64 7.77
C ARG A 122 -20.49 18.59 7.99
N ASN A 123 -20.27 17.36 7.53
CA ASN A 123 -21.24 16.27 7.69
C ASN A 123 -21.39 15.87 9.16
N GLU A 124 -20.29 15.83 9.93
CA GLU A 124 -20.31 15.60 11.38
C GLU A 124 -21.04 16.73 12.12
N GLN A 125 -20.88 17.98 11.69
CA GLN A 125 -21.59 19.13 12.25
C GLN A 125 -23.09 19.09 11.93
N GLU A 126 -23.46 18.69 10.71
CA GLU A 126 -24.85 18.51 10.28
C GLU A 126 -25.53 17.35 11.02
N GLU A 127 -24.86 16.20 11.20
CA GLU A 127 -25.35 15.07 12.00
C GLU A 127 -25.49 15.44 13.49
N SER A 128 -24.53 16.17 14.08
CA SER A 128 -24.64 16.65 15.46
C SER A 128 -25.83 17.61 15.65
N THR A 129 -26.12 18.45 14.65
CA THR A 129 -27.25 19.38 14.71
C THR A 129 -28.59 18.64 14.58
N GLN A 130 -28.63 17.56 13.80
CA GLN A 130 -29.81 16.70 13.71
C GLN A 130 -30.03 15.84 14.96
N LEU A 131 -28.98 15.28 15.58
CA LEU A 131 -29.13 14.55 16.84
C LEU A 131 -29.59 15.44 18.00
N GLN A 132 -29.18 16.71 18.05
CA GLN A 132 -29.68 17.68 19.04
C GLN A 132 -31.16 18.03 18.82
N ALA A 133 -31.65 18.00 17.57
CA ALA A 133 -33.06 18.23 17.25
C ALA A 133 -33.98 17.03 17.61
N VAL A 134 -33.42 15.84 17.78
CA VAL A 134 -34.16 14.61 18.18
C VAL A 134 -34.02 14.33 19.70
N GLY A 135 -33.04 14.94 20.37
CA GLY A 135 -32.63 14.62 21.74
C GLY A 135 -33.40 15.30 22.90
N SER A 136 -34.67 15.69 22.74
CA SER A 136 -35.44 16.21 23.89
C SER A 136 -36.14 15.12 24.73
N ASP A 137 -36.12 13.85 24.33
CA ASP A 137 -36.91 12.79 24.99
C ASP A 137 -36.20 11.42 25.15
N VAL A 138 -34.91 11.35 25.55
CA VAL A 138 -34.37 10.09 26.14
C VAL A 138 -33.30 10.40 27.18
N ALA A 139 -33.64 10.15 28.45
CA ALA A 139 -32.72 10.16 29.58
C ALA A 139 -32.10 8.76 29.82
N LEU A 140 -30.82 8.78 30.23
CA LEU A 140 -30.06 7.74 30.94
C LEU A 140 -29.71 6.41 30.22
N LEU A 141 -28.43 6.25 29.86
CA LEU A 141 -27.69 4.98 29.99
C LEU A 141 -26.20 5.26 30.32
N PRO A 142 -25.52 4.36 31.09
CA PRO A 142 -24.21 4.65 31.69
C PRO A 142 -23.04 4.40 30.73
N ALA A 143 -21.91 5.07 31.01
CA ALA A 143 -20.66 5.02 30.27
C ALA A 143 -19.98 3.63 30.32
N ILE A 144 -19.41 3.21 29.17
CA ILE A 144 -18.55 2.02 29.01
C ILE A 144 -17.09 2.44 29.28
N PRO A 145 -16.28 1.66 30.02
CA PRO A 145 -14.92 2.04 30.38
C PRO A 145 -13.91 1.89 29.22
N ASP A 146 -12.98 2.84 29.18
CA ASP A 146 -11.85 2.98 28.25
C ASP A 146 -10.84 1.83 28.40
N ARG A 147 -10.40 1.26 27.26
CA ARG A 147 -9.45 0.15 27.19
C ARG A 147 -8.29 0.52 26.27
N THR A 148 -7.48 1.50 26.68
CA THR A 148 -6.22 1.86 26.01
C THR A 148 -5.04 1.74 26.96
N LYS A 149 -4.48 0.54 27.14
CA LYS A 149 -3.10 0.38 27.63
C LYS A 149 -2.42 -0.86 27.03
N ASN A 150 -1.31 -0.57 26.35
CA ASN A 150 -0.12 -1.38 26.12
C ASN A 150 -0.10 -2.26 24.88
N GLU A 151 0.67 -1.80 23.87
CA GLU A 151 1.62 -2.63 23.12
C GLU A 151 2.68 -1.70 22.51
N GLU A 152 3.86 -1.62 23.15
CA GLU A 152 5.08 -1.13 22.50
C GLU A 152 5.63 -2.25 21.62
N LEU A 153 5.61 -2.06 20.30
CA LEU A 153 6.31 -2.93 19.36
C LEU A 153 7.66 -2.31 19.02
N VAL A 154 8.72 -2.91 19.57
CA VAL A 154 10.12 -2.60 19.27
C VAL A 154 10.43 -3.10 17.85
N ILE A 155 10.67 -2.17 16.92
CA ILE A 155 11.12 -2.50 15.56
C ILE A 155 12.66 -2.50 15.57
N ASN A 156 13.25 -3.70 15.57
CA ASN A 156 14.67 -3.86 15.28
C ASN A 156 14.88 -3.82 13.75
N GLN A 157 15.83 -3.00 13.34
CA GLN A 157 16.27 -2.79 11.96
C GLN A 157 17.15 -3.93 11.43
N ALA A 158 17.22 -3.95 10.09
CA ALA A 158 18.13 -4.64 9.18
C ALA A 158 17.67 -6.01 8.68
N ALA A 159 17.17 -6.04 7.43
CA ALA A 159 17.27 -7.19 6.55
C ALA A 159 18.21 -6.81 5.38
N PRO A 160 19.21 -7.64 5.05
CA PRO A 160 20.11 -7.39 3.93
C PRO A 160 19.39 -7.65 2.60
N GLU A 161 19.94 -7.09 1.52
CA GLU A 161 19.53 -7.34 0.14
C GLU A 161 19.56 -8.85 -0.16
N ALA A 162 18.39 -9.48 -0.14
CA ALA A 162 18.21 -10.84 -0.63
C ALA A 162 18.01 -10.78 -2.14
N ALA A 163 19.05 -11.15 -2.88
CA ALA A 163 18.95 -11.45 -4.30
C ALA A 163 17.94 -12.61 -4.48
N ALA A 164 16.94 -12.39 -5.35
CA ALA A 164 15.99 -13.41 -5.73
C ALA A 164 16.70 -14.46 -6.61
N ASP A 165 17.17 -15.55 -6.02
CA ASP A 165 17.41 -16.81 -6.74
C ASP A 165 16.04 -17.52 -6.91
N GLY A 166 15.27 -17.08 -7.90
CA GLY A 166 14.00 -17.68 -8.31
C GLY A 166 14.07 -18.12 -9.77
N GLU A 167 13.61 -19.34 -10.06
CA GLU A 167 13.35 -19.78 -11.44
C GLU A 167 12.50 -18.74 -12.17
N LYS A 168 13.03 -18.17 -13.26
CA LYS A 168 12.34 -17.18 -14.09
C LYS A 168 10.95 -17.69 -14.49
N LEU A 169 9.90 -17.00 -14.06
CA LEU A 169 8.55 -17.22 -14.58
C LEU A 169 8.53 -16.84 -16.06
N LYS A 170 8.55 -17.84 -16.95
CA LYS A 170 8.15 -17.63 -18.34
C LYS A 170 6.62 -17.52 -18.36
N GLN A 171 6.11 -16.29 -18.35
CA GLN A 171 4.68 -16.06 -18.59
C GLN A 171 4.41 -15.80 -20.07
N ASP A 172 3.37 -16.49 -20.56
CA ASP A 172 2.83 -16.39 -21.92
C ASP A 172 2.19 -15.01 -22.13
N PRO A 173 2.56 -14.23 -23.15
CA PRO A 173 2.07 -12.85 -23.36
C PRO A 173 0.57 -12.73 -23.72
N GLN A 174 -0.22 -13.79 -23.62
CA GLN A 174 -1.65 -13.78 -23.94
C GLN A 174 -2.52 -14.44 -22.87
N LYS A 175 -2.79 -13.75 -21.76
CA LYS A 175 -4.03 -13.94 -20.99
C LYS A 175 -4.42 -12.77 -20.12
#